data_AF-A0A2H1V102-F1
#
_entry.id   AF-A0A2H1V102-F1
#
_cell.length_a   1.000
_cell.length_b   1.000
_cell.length_c   1.000
_cell.angle_alpha   90.00
_cell.angle_beta   90.00
_cell.angle_gamma   90.00
#
_symmetry.space_group_name_H-M   'P 1'
#
loop_
_entity.id
_entity.type
_entity.pdbx_description
1 polymer ?
#
loop_
_entity_poly.entity_id
_entity_poly.type
_entity_poly.pdbx_seq_one_letter_code
_entity_poly.pdbx_strand_id
1 'polypeptide(L)'
;MLCGCDCFVNSKFLIHKNWYISDNMTDETHNKVLAIVANIAKKQDTEEKVIVEDEISDTENEKDKKSSKLEPVRGLPKSGRFWKSKKEKFSKINKTKGLRNSFEKKQALRVQMQKTKEQSKQLLEEFKQKQLERKERRRQNIERAAENKRKSEIVQVITNTAKLKRMRKKQLRFIEKRDTNKQIETNK
;
A
#
# COMPACT_ATOMS: atom_id res chain seq x y z
N MET A 1 -41.35 -6.47 62.09
CA MET A 1 -41.00 -7.21 60.86
C MET A 1 -39.69 -6.61 60.36
N LEU A 2 -38.56 -7.24 60.69
CA LEU A 2 -37.75 -8.07 59.78
C LEU A 2 -37.10 -7.18 58.70
N CYS A 3 -35.81 -6.84 58.84
CA CYS A 3 -34.65 -7.57 58.28
C CYS A 3 -34.83 -7.82 56.77
N GLY A 4 -33.92 -7.44 55.88
CA GLY A 4 -32.54 -6.97 55.96
C GLY A 4 -31.93 -7.17 54.56
N CYS A 5 -30.68 -6.72 54.38
CA CYS A 5 -29.75 -7.21 53.34
C CYS A 5 -30.14 -6.90 51.86
N ASP A 6 -29.27 -6.52 50.92
CA ASP A 6 -27.84 -6.74 50.80
C ASP A 6 -27.19 -5.67 49.91
N CYS A 7 -25.91 -5.50 50.18
CA CYS A 7 -24.91 -4.91 49.31
C CYS A 7 -24.91 -5.57 47.92
N PHE A 8 -24.81 -4.78 46.84
CA PHE A 8 -24.07 -5.25 45.67
C PHE A 8 -23.22 -4.13 45.09
N VAL A 9 -21.98 -4.18 45.53
CA VAL A 9 -20.76 -3.63 44.95
C VAL A 9 -20.92 -3.39 43.46
N ASN A 10 -20.75 -2.13 43.05
CA ASN A 10 -20.70 -1.74 41.65
C ASN A 10 -19.48 -2.44 41.03
N SER A 11 -19.74 -3.59 40.41
CA SER A 11 -18.75 -4.45 39.80
C SER A 11 -18.04 -3.66 38.71
N LYS A 12 -16.82 -3.26 39.06
CA LYS A 12 -15.71 -2.91 38.20
C LYS A 12 -15.77 -3.81 36.96
N PHE A 13 -16.36 -3.31 35.88
CA PHE A 13 -16.32 -3.99 34.60
C PHE A 13 -14.87 -3.92 34.14
N LEU A 14 -14.15 -4.98 34.50
CA LEU A 14 -12.89 -5.40 33.94
C LEU A 14 -13.07 -5.47 32.43
N ILE A 15 -12.70 -4.40 31.73
CA ILE A 15 -12.17 -4.56 30.37
C ILE A 15 -10.77 -5.11 30.58
N HIS A 16 -10.72 -6.41 30.88
CA HIS A 16 -9.47 -7.16 30.83
C HIS A 16 -8.99 -7.05 29.39
N LYS A 17 -7.81 -6.46 29.25
CA LYS A 17 -7.04 -6.39 28.01
C LYS A 17 -6.99 -7.79 27.42
N ASN A 18 -7.74 -8.02 26.35
CA ASN A 18 -7.49 -9.15 25.46
C ASN A 18 -6.86 -8.60 24.18
N TRP A 19 -5.66 -8.06 24.35
CA TRP A 19 -4.73 -7.69 23.27
C TRP A 19 -3.51 -8.58 23.40
N TYR A 20 -3.73 -9.89 23.49
CA TYR A 20 -2.66 -10.87 23.66
C TYR A 20 -3.06 -12.23 23.07
N ILE A 21 -3.51 -12.24 21.81
CA ILE A 21 -3.46 -13.43 20.94
C ILE A 21 -3.22 -12.88 19.53
N SER A 22 -1.95 -12.63 19.15
CA SER A 22 -1.44 -12.54 17.76
C SER A 22 0.10 -12.36 17.64
N ASP A 23 0.88 -12.31 18.72
CA ASP A 23 2.32 -12.01 18.61
C ASP A 23 3.22 -13.22 18.26
N ASN A 24 2.73 -14.47 18.39
CA ASN A 24 3.58 -15.64 18.12
C ASN A 24 3.89 -15.86 16.62
N MET A 25 3.02 -15.44 15.69
CA MET A 25 3.28 -15.57 14.24
C MET A 25 4.24 -14.51 13.72
N THR A 26 4.30 -13.34 14.36
CA THR A 26 5.23 -12.26 13.99
C THR A 26 6.64 -12.59 14.44
N ASP A 27 6.80 -13.27 15.58
CA ASP A 27 8.12 -13.61 16.11
C ASP A 27 8.78 -14.74 15.31
N GLU A 28 8.04 -15.76 14.90
CA GLU A 28 8.57 -16.80 14.01
C GLU A 28 8.98 -16.27 12.64
N THR A 29 8.17 -15.37 12.07
CA THR A 29 8.49 -14.73 10.79
C THR A 29 9.67 -13.77 10.92
N HIS A 30 9.75 -13.02 12.02
CA HIS A 30 10.88 -12.16 12.35
C HIS A 30 12.19 -12.97 12.49
N ASN A 31 12.16 -14.09 13.21
CA ASN A 31 13.32 -14.96 13.40
C ASN A 31 13.79 -15.59 12.07
N LYS A 32 12.85 -15.99 11.20
CA LYS A 32 13.17 -16.49 9.85
C LYS A 32 13.81 -15.39 8.99
N VAL A 33 13.32 -14.16 9.06
CA VAL A 33 13.91 -13.02 8.36
C VAL A 33 15.33 -12.72 8.87
N LEU A 34 15.55 -12.70 10.18
CA LEU A 34 16.87 -12.50 10.77
C LEU A 34 17.86 -13.59 10.34
N ALA A 35 17.44 -14.86 10.31
CA ALA A 35 18.26 -15.96 9.83
C ALA A 35 18.65 -15.81 8.35
N ILE A 36 17.72 -15.35 7.51
CA ILE A 36 17.98 -15.08 6.09
C ILE A 36 18.99 -13.94 5.92
N VAL A 37 18.81 -12.83 6.65
CA VAL A 37 19.73 -11.68 6.62
C VAL A 37 21.13 -12.09 7.08
N ALA A 38 21.24 -12.88 8.16
CA ALA A 38 22.51 -13.39 8.64
C ALA A 38 23.21 -14.29 7.62
N ASN A 39 22.47 -15.11 6.87
CA ASN A 39 23.04 -15.95 5.81
C ASN A 39 23.48 -15.14 4.59
N ILE A 40 22.79 -14.05 4.27
CA ILE A 40 23.21 -13.13 3.18
C ILE A 40 24.50 -12.41 3.56
N ALA A 41 24.58 -11.88 4.79
CA ALA A 41 25.79 -11.22 5.29
C ALA A 41 27.00 -12.18 5.27
N LYS A 42 26.82 -13.41 5.78
CA LYS A 42 27.86 -14.45 5.73
C LYS A 42 28.31 -14.79 4.31
N LYS A 43 27.37 -14.80 3.34
CA LYS A 43 27.69 -15.03 1.92
C LYS A 43 28.52 -13.88 1.34
N GLN A 44 28.17 -12.63 1.66
CA GLN A 44 28.93 -11.46 1.25
C GLN A 44 30.34 -11.48 1.84
N ASP A 45 30.50 -11.81 3.12
CA ASP A 45 31.82 -11.92 3.77
C ASP A 45 32.67 -13.04 3.14
N THR A 46 32.07 -14.17 2.76
CA THR A 46 32.79 -15.25 2.04
C THR A 46 33.15 -14.87 0.61
N GLU A 47 32.28 -14.15 -0.10
CA GLU A 47 32.57 -13.66 -1.44
C GLU A 47 33.68 -12.59 -1.41
N GLU A 48 33.66 -11.68 -0.42
CA GLU A 48 34.71 -10.69 -0.22
C GLU A 48 36.06 -11.33 0.20
N LYS A 49 36.05 -12.36 1.05
CA LYS A 49 37.30 -13.08 1.39
C LYS A 49 37.90 -13.84 0.22
N VAL A 50 37.09 -14.47 -0.62
CA VAL A 50 37.57 -15.16 -1.84
C VAL A 50 38.15 -14.16 -2.84
N ILE A 51 37.54 -12.98 -2.99
CA ILE A 51 38.07 -11.90 -3.84
C ILE A 51 39.40 -11.36 -3.26
N VAL A 52 39.52 -11.24 -1.93
CA VAL A 52 40.75 -10.74 -1.29
C VAL A 52 41.88 -11.78 -1.36
N GLU A 53 41.59 -13.08 -1.26
CA GLU A 53 42.61 -14.14 -1.39
C GLU A 53 43.13 -14.29 -2.83
N ASP A 54 42.26 -14.19 -3.85
CA ASP A 54 42.68 -14.20 -5.27
C ASP A 54 43.45 -12.92 -5.68
N GLU A 55 43.17 -11.76 -5.06
CA GLU A 55 43.90 -10.50 -5.31
C GLU A 55 45.24 -10.41 -4.56
N ILE A 56 45.45 -11.20 -3.50
CA ILE A 56 46.71 -11.20 -2.72
C ILE A 56 47.78 -12.10 -3.36
N SER A 57 47.44 -13.16 -4.11
CA SER A 57 48.44 -14.00 -4.77
C SER A 57 49.14 -13.35 -5.97
N ASP A 58 48.54 -12.29 -6.56
CA ASP A 58 49.10 -11.57 -7.70
C ASP A 58 49.68 -10.17 -7.34
N THR A 59 49.65 -9.74 -6.07
CA THR A 59 50.04 -8.36 -5.66
C THR A 59 51.18 -8.24 -4.65
N GLU A 60 52.02 -9.27 -4.48
CA GLU A 60 53.26 -9.16 -3.68
C GLU A 60 54.51 -8.73 -4.47
N ASN A 61 54.39 -8.46 -5.78
CA ASN A 61 55.53 -8.10 -6.63
C ASN A 61 55.30 -6.85 -7.50
N GLU A 62 54.64 -5.81 -6.99
CA GLU A 62 54.62 -4.51 -7.71
C GLU A 62 54.35 -3.28 -6.82
N LYS A 63 54.95 -3.23 -5.62
CA LYS A 63 54.84 -2.05 -4.73
C LYS A 63 56.19 -1.39 -4.48
N ASP A 64 56.94 -1.07 -5.53
CA ASP A 64 58.06 -0.14 -5.44
C ASP A 64 58.36 0.53 -6.79
N LYS A 65 57.50 1.49 -7.20
CA LYS A 65 57.84 2.61 -8.10
C LYS A 65 56.65 3.55 -8.38
N LYS A 66 55.98 4.05 -7.33
CA LYS A 66 55.11 5.24 -7.51
C LYS A 66 55.93 6.50 -7.23
N SER A 67 56.68 6.93 -8.25
CA SER A 67 57.33 8.24 -8.25
C SER A 67 56.32 9.31 -7.84
N SER A 68 56.61 10.00 -6.76
CA SER A 68 55.92 11.19 -6.27
C SER A 68 55.94 12.29 -7.33
N LYS A 69 55.03 12.23 -8.30
CA LYS A 69 54.74 13.37 -9.16
C LYS A 69 53.98 14.37 -8.28
N LEU A 70 54.69 15.36 -7.79
CA LEU A 70 54.15 16.51 -7.07
C LEU A 70 52.96 17.08 -7.89
N GLU A 71 51.73 16.85 -7.44
CA GLU A 71 50.58 17.59 -7.95
C GLU A 71 50.84 19.07 -7.62
N PRO A 72 50.76 19.99 -8.60
CA PRO A 72 51.00 21.40 -8.33
C PRO A 72 49.93 21.89 -7.35
N VAL A 73 50.36 22.32 -6.16
CA VAL A 73 49.50 22.90 -5.12
C VAL A 73 48.91 24.21 -5.67
N ARG A 74 47.71 24.13 -6.25
CA ARG A 74 46.93 25.30 -6.64
C ARG A 74 46.10 25.77 -5.45
N GLY A 75 46.04 27.09 -5.26
CA GLY A 75 45.18 27.70 -4.25
C GLY A 75 43.69 27.60 -4.60
N LEU A 76 42.85 27.87 -3.60
CA LEU A 76 41.41 28.02 -3.76
C LEU A 76 41.10 29.15 -4.75
N PRO A 77 40.05 29.02 -5.59
CA PRO A 77 39.68 30.10 -6.49
C PRO A 77 39.30 31.34 -5.69
N LYS A 78 39.89 32.50 -6.02
CA LYS A 78 39.70 33.78 -5.30
C LYS A 78 38.23 34.15 -5.06
N SER A 79 37.33 33.74 -5.98
CA SER A 79 35.90 34.03 -5.89
C SER A 79 35.06 32.96 -5.17
N GLY A 80 35.64 31.86 -4.68
CA GLY A 80 34.94 30.76 -3.99
C GLY A 80 33.90 29.97 -4.82
N ARG A 81 33.58 30.44 -6.03
CA ARG A 81 32.58 29.85 -6.93
C ARG A 81 33.00 28.47 -7.43
N PHE A 82 32.24 27.44 -7.06
CA PHE A 82 32.51 26.03 -7.38
C PHE A 82 32.63 25.72 -8.89
N TRP A 83 31.96 26.50 -9.75
CA TRP A 83 31.99 26.35 -11.21
C TRP A 83 33.30 26.83 -11.85
N LYS A 84 34.21 27.44 -11.08
CA LYS A 84 35.57 27.78 -11.51
C LYS A 84 36.63 26.76 -11.06
N SER A 85 36.20 25.58 -10.60
CA SER A 85 37.11 24.47 -10.25
C SER A 85 37.85 23.95 -11.50
N LYS A 86 39.01 23.31 -11.27
CA LYS A 86 39.83 22.75 -12.36
C LYS A 86 39.06 21.63 -13.06
N LYS A 87 38.73 21.83 -14.33
CA LYS A 87 38.19 20.78 -15.19
C LYS A 87 39.27 19.71 -15.40
N GLU A 88 38.96 18.45 -15.08
CA GLU A 88 39.85 17.35 -15.39
C GLU A 88 39.91 17.10 -16.90
N LYS A 89 41.06 16.64 -17.40
CA LYS A 89 41.19 16.27 -18.81
C LYS A 89 40.26 15.08 -19.10
N PHE A 90 39.56 15.09 -20.23
CA PHE A 90 38.68 13.98 -20.64
C PHE A 90 39.40 12.62 -20.78
N SER A 91 40.75 12.63 -20.86
CA SER A 91 41.58 11.42 -20.83
C SER A 91 41.71 10.78 -19.44
N LYS A 92 41.39 11.52 -18.37
CA LYS A 92 41.40 11.05 -16.98
C LYS A 92 40.10 10.32 -16.60
N ILE A 93 39.03 10.54 -17.36
CA ILE A 93 37.82 9.74 -17.30
C ILE A 93 38.18 8.35 -17.84
N ASN A 94 38.27 7.36 -16.95
CA ASN A 94 38.55 5.97 -17.33
C ASN A 94 37.53 5.52 -18.37
N LYS A 95 37.99 5.38 -19.63
CA LYS A 95 37.21 4.82 -20.74
C LYS A 95 37.23 3.30 -20.60
N THR A 96 36.65 2.76 -19.53
CA THR A 96 36.41 1.33 -19.46
C THR A 96 35.52 0.94 -20.63
N LYS A 97 35.90 -0.12 -21.37
CA LYS A 97 34.97 -0.75 -22.32
C LYS A 97 33.79 -1.19 -21.46
N GLY A 98 32.64 -0.53 -21.58
CA GLY A 98 31.49 -0.77 -20.70
C GLY A 98 31.22 -2.27 -20.58
N LEU A 99 30.95 -2.73 -19.36
CA LEU A 99 30.80 -4.15 -19.05
C LEU A 99 29.75 -4.78 -19.97
N ARG A 100 30.20 -5.47 -21.02
CA ARG A 100 29.30 -6.10 -21.99
C ARG A 100 28.82 -7.39 -21.36
N ASN A 101 27.58 -7.40 -20.89
CA ASN A 101 26.96 -8.64 -20.42
C ASN A 101 26.96 -9.68 -21.55
N SER A 102 27.36 -10.91 -21.22
CA SER A 102 27.22 -12.06 -22.12
C SER A 102 25.75 -12.27 -22.51
N PHE A 103 25.52 -12.99 -23.60
CA PHE A 103 24.18 -13.26 -24.10
C PHE A 103 23.30 -13.96 -23.05
N GLU A 104 23.85 -14.94 -22.35
CA GLU A 104 23.19 -15.67 -21.27
C GLU A 104 22.72 -14.74 -20.14
N LYS A 105 23.60 -13.83 -19.69
CA LYS A 105 23.24 -12.84 -18.67
C LYS A 105 22.10 -11.93 -19.14
N LYS A 106 22.07 -11.54 -20.43
CA LYS A 106 20.96 -10.76 -20.99
C LYS A 106 19.66 -11.56 -21.01
N GLN A 107 19.72 -12.85 -21.35
CA GLN A 107 18.54 -13.71 -21.38
C GLN A 107 17.98 -13.92 -19.97
N ALA A 108 18.84 -14.18 -18.99
CA ALA A 108 18.44 -14.29 -17.58
C ALA A 108 17.74 -13.01 -17.08
N LEU A 109 18.29 -11.83 -17.40
CA LEU A 109 17.69 -10.55 -17.04
C LEU A 109 16.32 -10.32 -17.71
N ARG A 110 16.15 -10.72 -18.97
CA ARG A 110 14.85 -10.64 -19.66
C ARG A 110 13.81 -11.52 -18.97
N VAL A 111 14.16 -12.75 -18.64
CA VAL A 111 13.27 -13.70 -17.95
C VAL A 111 12.89 -13.17 -16.57
N GLN A 112 13.85 -12.65 -15.80
CA GLN A 112 13.57 -12.05 -14.49
C GLN A 112 12.64 -10.85 -14.60
N MET A 113 12.93 -9.94 -15.54
CA MET A 113 12.09 -8.77 -15.78
C MET A 113 10.67 -9.14 -16.20
N GLN A 114 10.52 -10.18 -17.03
CA GLN A 114 9.22 -10.69 -17.44
C GLN A 114 8.44 -11.24 -16.24
N LYS A 115 9.08 -12.06 -15.40
CA LYS A 115 8.46 -12.60 -14.17
C LYS A 115 7.98 -11.48 -13.24
N THR A 116 8.79 -10.46 -13.00
CA THR A 116 8.39 -9.32 -12.16
C THR A 116 7.21 -8.54 -12.78
N LYS A 117 7.19 -8.36 -14.10
CA LYS A 117 6.07 -7.72 -14.79
C LYS A 117 4.78 -8.54 -14.68
N GLU A 118 4.85 -9.85 -14.84
CA GLU A 118 3.70 -10.74 -14.71
C GLU A 118 3.13 -10.70 -13.29
N GLN A 119 4.00 -10.77 -12.27
CA GLN A 119 3.59 -10.67 -10.86
C GLN A 119 2.92 -9.33 -10.55
N SER A 120 3.51 -8.21 -10.98
CA SER A 120 2.91 -6.88 -10.77
C SER A 120 1.58 -6.72 -11.51
N LYS A 121 1.44 -7.29 -12.70
CA LYS A 121 0.19 -7.29 -13.46
C LYS A 121 -0.91 -8.07 -12.72
N GLN A 122 -0.60 -9.26 -12.20
CA GLN A 122 -1.52 -10.07 -11.41
C GLN A 122 -2.07 -9.30 -10.20
N LEU A 123 -1.20 -8.66 -9.41
CA LEU A 123 -1.61 -7.87 -8.25
C LEU A 123 -2.52 -6.68 -8.62
N LEU A 124 -2.23 -6.01 -9.74
CA LEU A 124 -3.07 -4.91 -10.23
C LEU A 124 -4.43 -5.40 -10.71
N GLU A 125 -4.49 -6.56 -11.34
CA GLU A 125 -5.74 -7.19 -11.79
C GLU A 125 -6.61 -7.60 -10.60
N GLU A 126 -6.05 -8.25 -9.59
CA GLU A 126 -6.74 -8.59 -8.35
C GLU A 126 -7.30 -7.34 -7.65
N PHE A 127 -6.50 -6.28 -7.55
CA PHE A 127 -6.96 -5.01 -6.98
C PHE A 127 -8.13 -4.42 -7.78
N LYS A 128 -8.04 -4.41 -9.11
CA LYS A 128 -9.13 -3.91 -9.98
C LYS A 128 -10.39 -4.74 -9.80
N GLN A 129 -10.29 -6.06 -9.80
CA GLN A 129 -11.43 -6.96 -9.60
C GLN A 129 -12.12 -6.68 -8.25
N LYS A 130 -11.34 -6.56 -7.17
CA LYS A 130 -11.87 -6.21 -5.84
C LYS A 130 -12.58 -4.86 -5.80
N GLN A 131 -12.09 -3.86 -6.54
CA GLN A 131 -12.75 -2.55 -6.62
C GLN A 131 -14.05 -2.61 -7.44
N LEU A 132 -14.08 -3.39 -8.52
CA LEU A 132 -15.29 -3.61 -9.31
C LEU A 132 -16.37 -4.30 -8.49
N GLU A 133 -16.02 -5.38 -7.79
CA GLU A 133 -16.94 -6.11 -6.92
C GLU A 133 -17.53 -5.21 -5.82
N ARG A 134 -16.69 -4.36 -5.20
CA ARG A 134 -17.16 -3.36 -4.22
C ARG A 134 -18.15 -2.37 -4.83
N LYS A 135 -17.90 -1.90 -6.05
CA LYS A 135 -18.80 -0.97 -6.76
C LYS A 135 -20.11 -1.65 -7.11
N GLU A 136 -20.08 -2.88 -7.60
CA GLU A 136 -21.25 -3.68 -7.95
C GLU A 136 -22.11 -3.95 -6.70
N ARG A 137 -21.49 -4.39 -5.60
CA ARG A 137 -22.18 -4.56 -4.32
C ARG A 137 -22.85 -3.27 -3.85
N ARG A 138 -22.18 -2.12 -4.00
CA ARG A 138 -22.75 -0.81 -3.65
C ARG A 138 -23.95 -0.47 -4.55
N ARG A 139 -23.86 -0.71 -5.85
CA ARG A 139 -24.98 -0.49 -6.79
C ARG A 139 -26.18 -1.36 -6.42
N GLN A 140 -25.98 -2.66 -6.21
CA GLN A 140 -27.03 -3.59 -5.79
C GLN A 140 -27.66 -3.18 -4.45
N ASN A 141 -26.86 -2.73 -3.48
CA ASN A 141 -27.39 -2.26 -2.20
C ASN A 141 -28.21 -0.97 -2.35
N ILE A 142 -27.80 -0.05 -3.22
CA ILE A 142 -28.56 1.17 -3.52
C ILE A 142 -29.88 0.82 -4.20
N GLU A 143 -29.86 -0.07 -5.18
CA GLU A 143 -31.07 -0.54 -5.88
C GLU A 143 -32.03 -1.23 -4.91
N ARG A 144 -31.53 -2.16 -4.08
CA ARG A 144 -32.32 -2.84 -3.05
C ARG A 144 -32.88 -1.84 -2.03
N ALA A 145 -32.10 -0.85 -1.61
CA ALA A 145 -32.57 0.19 -0.70
C ALA A 145 -33.66 1.06 -1.33
N ALA A 146 -33.54 1.40 -2.62
CA ALA A 146 -34.56 2.14 -3.35
C ALA A 146 -35.86 1.35 -3.49
N GLU A 147 -35.77 0.06 -3.80
CA GLU A 147 -36.92 -0.84 -3.87
C GLU A 147 -37.56 -1.05 -2.49
N ASN A 148 -36.75 -1.27 -1.45
CA ASN A 148 -37.24 -1.38 -0.08
C ASN A 148 -37.92 -0.09 0.37
N LYS A 149 -37.37 1.08 0.01
CA LYS A 149 -38.01 2.38 0.29
C LYS A 149 -39.38 2.45 -0.36
N ARG A 150 -39.50 2.09 -1.64
CA ARG A 150 -40.77 2.02 -2.38
C ARG A 150 -41.77 1.04 -1.75
N LYS A 151 -41.31 -0.13 -1.30
CA LYS A 151 -42.15 -1.15 -0.63
C LYS A 151 -42.57 -0.75 0.78
N SER A 152 -41.68 -0.12 1.54
CA SER A 152 -41.92 0.34 2.91
C SER A 152 -42.79 1.60 2.97
N GLU A 153 -42.98 2.28 1.83
CA GLU A 153 -43.85 3.43 1.72
C GLU A 153 -45.32 2.99 1.82
N ILE A 154 -45.81 2.91 3.06
CA ILE A 154 -47.21 2.61 3.36
C ILE A 154 -48.04 3.88 3.12
N VAL A 155 -48.71 3.93 1.96
CA VAL A 155 -49.57 5.06 1.58
C VAL A 155 -51.00 4.84 2.08
N GLN A 156 -51.54 5.83 2.79
CA GLN A 156 -52.96 5.88 3.12
C GLN A 156 -53.72 6.60 2.01
N VAL A 157 -54.62 5.88 1.32
CA VAL A 157 -55.49 6.49 0.30
C VAL A 157 -56.52 7.38 0.98
N ILE A 158 -56.47 8.69 0.72
CA ILE A 158 -57.45 9.65 1.23
C ILE A 158 -58.62 9.72 0.25
N THR A 159 -59.70 9.00 0.54
CA THR A 159 -60.89 8.95 -0.32
C THR A 159 -61.75 10.21 -0.27
N ASN A 160 -61.82 10.88 0.90
CA ASN A 160 -62.64 12.09 1.07
C ASN A 160 -61.80 13.38 1.04
N THR A 161 -62.01 14.20 0.02
CA THR A 161 -61.27 15.46 -0.20
C THR A 161 -61.70 16.59 0.74
N ALA A 162 -62.91 16.55 1.31
CA ALA A 162 -63.35 17.52 2.31
C ALA A 162 -62.52 17.44 3.59
N LYS A 163 -61.94 16.26 3.89
CA LYS A 163 -61.03 16.07 5.03
C LYS A 163 -59.79 16.96 4.92
N LEU A 164 -59.16 17.01 3.75
CA LEU A 164 -57.98 17.85 3.50
C LEU A 164 -58.29 19.34 3.65
N LYS A 165 -59.48 19.76 3.20
CA LYS A 165 -59.91 21.17 3.29
C LYS A 165 -60.17 21.62 4.72
N ARG A 166 -60.58 20.72 5.63
CA ARG A 166 -60.84 21.02 7.04
C ARG A 166 -59.58 20.99 7.92
N MET A 167 -58.50 20.39 7.44
CA MET A 167 -57.26 20.24 8.24
C MET A 167 -56.51 21.57 8.42
N ARG A 168 -55.78 21.67 9.53
CA ARG A 168 -54.95 22.85 9.81
C ARG A 168 -53.73 22.91 8.88
N LYS A 169 -53.33 24.13 8.49
CA LYS A 169 -52.20 24.39 7.57
C LYS A 169 -50.87 23.75 8.01
N LYS A 170 -50.63 23.55 9.31
CA LYS A 170 -49.43 22.84 9.82
C LYS A 170 -49.47 21.34 9.55
N GLN A 171 -50.64 20.70 9.64
CA GLN A 171 -50.79 19.26 9.40
C GLN A 171 -50.63 18.91 7.92
N LEU A 172 -51.08 19.79 7.01
CA LEU A 172 -50.91 19.63 5.57
C LEU A 172 -49.44 19.63 5.13
N ARG A 173 -48.51 20.17 5.92
CA ARG A 173 -47.06 20.16 5.62
C ARG A 173 -46.42 18.78 5.76
N PHE A 174 -47.03 17.88 6.53
CA PHE A 174 -46.53 16.52 6.75
C PHE A 174 -47.08 15.52 5.73
N ILE A 175 -48.08 15.91 4.92
CA ILE A 175 -48.66 15.04 3.91
C ILE A 175 -47.85 15.18 2.61
N GLU A 176 -47.21 14.09 2.20
CA GLU A 176 -46.57 13.98 0.89
C GLU A 176 -47.53 13.30 -0.10
N LYS A 177 -47.58 13.79 -1.34
CA LYS A 177 -48.40 13.18 -2.40
C LYS A 177 -47.62 12.04 -3.05
N ARG A 178 -48.25 10.87 -3.15
CA ARG A 178 -47.70 9.66 -3.80
C ARG A 178 -48.73 9.08 -4.76
N ASP A 179 -48.25 8.57 -5.89
CA ASP A 179 -49.11 7.98 -6.91
C ASP A 179 -49.49 6.56 -6.52
N THR A 180 -50.79 6.30 -6.38
CA THR A 180 -51.36 4.98 -6.10
C THR A 180 -52.33 4.53 -7.19
N ASN A 181 -52.40 5.28 -8.31
CA ASN A 181 -53.26 4.92 -9.43
C ASN A 181 -52.80 3.57 -9.99
N LYS A 182 -53.66 2.56 -9.87
CA LYS A 182 -53.53 1.31 -10.61
C LYS A 182 -53.48 1.68 -12.09
N GLN A 183 -52.47 1.22 -12.82
CA GLN A 183 -52.46 1.39 -14.28
C GLN A 183 -53.72 0.71 -14.83
N ILE A 184 -54.65 1.51 -15.35
CA ILE A 184 -55.74 0.99 -16.16
C ILE A 184 -55.10 0.77 -17.52
N GLU A 185 -54.86 -0.48 -17.90
CA GLU A 185 -54.44 -0.83 -19.26
C GLU A 185 -55.55 -0.38 -20.20
N THR A 186 -55.39 0.79 -20.82
CA THR A 186 -56.29 1.24 -21.88
C THR A 186 -55.91 0.51 -23.16
N ASN A 187 -56.40 -0.73 -23.32
CA ASN A 187 -56.44 -1.38 -24.63
C ASN A 187 -57.33 -0.52 -25.54
N LYS A 188 -56.74 0.09 -26.56
CA LYS A 188 -57.44 0.81 -27.63
C LYS A 188 -56.96 0.28 -28.98
#